data_AF-A0A0N5D5X4-F1
#
_entry.id   AF-A0A0N5D5X4-F1
#
_cell.length_a   1.000
_cell.length_b   1.000
_cell.length_c   1.000
_cell.angle_alpha   90.00
_cell.angle_beta   90.00
_cell.angle_gamma   90.00
#
_symmetry.space_group_name_H-M   'P 1'
#
loop_
_entity.id
_entity.type
_entity.pdbx_description
1 polymer ?
#
loop_
_entity_poly.entity_id
_entity_poly.type
_entity_poly.pdbx_seq_one_letter_code
_entity_poly.pdbx_strand_id
1 'polypeptide(L)'
;MKQWSGCLLTIVLMCCFVIGLDEKEMRIREAVINKQKVYLYFIEKYLSAGNWSYFELRWAGPIRVILVSTTGDADLYLSSTKKHPGYDLDEYEMLSTTCGVDVVDVPQIMQRPVYVGVYGHPSNAATNYRILFVMLEKTNSKYVGPIDIEPDIIYSIHEDVDLSLRSRTLYEKMATIVNSTTFLRENPFPFFVNAAVLRLCEVFRDECNELRSCVVRVMDECSTELRLVFSNDEVARRILKVSHSNDPWARSLTLQLLAKLASIMAENKQARLLKKQSRTYVHHLIVMSIDSEEEQERLSAIVATEAYVGVSRFFSQIIFEKLSVTFFSPFVSPCMKVALVHVFANMRADVETIMKVFALGRRILNEAYNEQLMLAMIKSLTTLAASCRFAVSEMVILSLYSLEQIAIFLSVHQSILLTLLIEKLKVSKENRTLSITILRNMKRLSSSAHMLTESHINASFILNSLRN
;
A
#
# COMPACT_ATOMS: atom_id res chain seq x y z
N MET A 1 -28.46 -28.36 -25.07
CA MET A 1 -29.19 -27.09 -24.87
C MET A 1 -28.42 -26.22 -23.90
N LYS A 2 -27.94 -25.06 -24.38
CA LYS A 2 -27.71 -23.75 -23.74
C LYS A 2 -27.33 -23.77 -22.24
N GLN A 3 -26.25 -23.15 -21.76
CA GLN A 3 -26.04 -21.69 -21.85
C GLN A 3 -24.77 -21.26 -21.07
N TRP A 4 -23.56 -21.30 -21.63
CA TRP A 4 -22.38 -20.65 -21.01
C TRP A 4 -21.36 -20.23 -22.09
N SER A 5 -21.59 -19.08 -22.75
CA SER A 5 -20.61 -18.46 -23.65
C SER A 5 -20.92 -16.98 -23.93
N GLY A 6 -21.09 -16.17 -22.87
CA GLY A 6 -21.60 -14.79 -23.01
C GLY A 6 -20.77 -13.66 -22.40
N CYS A 7 -19.68 -13.91 -21.66
CA CYS A 7 -18.96 -12.85 -20.94
C CYS A 7 -17.48 -12.67 -21.31
N LEU A 8 -16.92 -13.48 -22.21
CA LEU A 8 -15.52 -13.34 -22.66
C LEU A 8 -15.38 -12.60 -23.99
N LEU A 9 -16.48 -12.38 -24.72
CA LEU A 9 -16.45 -11.73 -26.04
C LEU A 9 -16.57 -10.20 -25.96
N THR A 10 -17.01 -9.64 -24.84
CA THR A 10 -17.20 -8.18 -24.67
C THR A 10 -15.92 -7.42 -24.30
N ILE A 11 -14.88 -8.12 -23.83
CA ILE A 11 -13.60 -7.47 -23.46
C ILE A 11 -12.62 -7.41 -24.64
N VAL A 12 -12.77 -8.28 -25.64
CA VAL A 12 -11.86 -8.35 -26.80
C VAL A 12 -12.33 -7.49 -27.99
N LEU A 13 -13.59 -7.04 -28.02
CA LEU A 13 -14.18 -6.31 -29.15
C LEU A 13 -14.20 -4.77 -29.01
N MET A 14 -13.63 -4.20 -27.94
CA MET A 14 -13.50 -2.74 -27.75
C MET A 14 -12.12 -2.18 -28.16
N CYS A 15 -11.30 -2.99 -28.86
CA CYS A 15 -10.04 -2.57 -29.46
C CYS A 15 -10.17 -2.59 -30.98
N CYS A 16 -10.58 -1.47 -31.58
CA CYS A 16 -10.17 -1.01 -32.92
C CYS A 16 -10.85 0.33 -33.24
N PHE A 17 -10.11 1.20 -33.94
CA PHE A 17 -10.51 2.46 -34.59
C PHE A 17 -10.30 3.77 -33.81
N VAL A 18 -9.03 4.12 -33.61
CA VAL A 18 -8.52 5.40 -34.14
C VAL A 18 -7.41 5.03 -35.12
N ILE A 19 -7.62 5.32 -36.40
CA ILE A 19 -6.59 5.10 -37.44
C ILE A 19 -5.63 6.28 -37.36
N GLY A 20 -4.35 6.03 -37.08
CA GLY A 20 -3.26 6.94 -37.44
C GLY A 20 -2.36 7.50 -36.33
N LEU A 21 -2.15 6.80 -35.21
CA LEU A 21 -1.10 7.16 -34.24
C LEU A 21 -0.33 5.92 -33.77
N ASP A 22 0.97 6.09 -33.59
CA ASP A 22 1.98 5.08 -33.23
C ASP A 22 1.60 4.35 -31.91
N GLU A 23 1.81 3.02 -31.85
CA GLU A 23 1.39 2.12 -30.74
C GLU A 23 2.03 2.45 -29.37
N LYS A 24 2.91 3.46 -29.30
CA LYS A 24 3.66 3.84 -28.09
C LYS A 24 2.98 4.86 -27.16
N GLU A 25 1.87 5.49 -27.56
CA GLU A 25 1.24 6.57 -26.75
C GLU A 25 -0.12 6.21 -26.12
N MET A 26 -0.62 4.99 -26.30
CA MET A 26 -1.98 4.65 -25.86
C MET A 26 -2.06 4.29 -24.36
N ARG A 27 -2.55 5.21 -23.51
CA ARG A 27 -2.85 4.96 -22.08
C ARG A 27 -4.33 5.24 -21.75
N ILE A 28 -5.27 4.41 -22.23
CA ILE A 28 -6.64 4.42 -21.68
C ILE A 28 -6.59 3.81 -20.27
N ARG A 29 -6.99 4.56 -19.25
CA ARG A 29 -7.02 4.09 -17.84
C ARG A 29 -8.46 4.03 -17.33
N GLU A 30 -8.85 2.87 -16.81
CA GLU A 30 -10.10 2.71 -16.07
C GLU A 30 -9.94 3.22 -14.63
N ALA A 31 -10.87 4.06 -14.19
CA ALA A 31 -10.85 4.64 -12.85
C ALA A 31 -12.26 4.68 -12.22
N VAL A 32 -12.31 4.77 -10.90
CA VAL A 32 -13.55 5.06 -10.16
C VAL A 32 -13.36 6.37 -9.42
N ILE A 33 -14.14 7.38 -9.80
CA ILE A 33 -14.07 8.75 -9.27
C ILE A 33 -15.47 9.13 -8.82
N ASN A 34 -15.62 9.63 -7.59
CA ASN A 34 -16.94 9.97 -7.01
C ASN A 34 -17.98 8.84 -7.13
N LYS A 35 -17.54 7.58 -6.96
CA LYS A 35 -18.34 6.35 -7.13
C LYS A 35 -18.85 6.11 -8.57
N GLN A 36 -18.39 6.87 -9.55
CA GLN A 36 -18.67 6.67 -10.97
C GLN A 36 -17.48 5.98 -11.66
N LYS A 37 -17.78 5.01 -12.52
CA LYS A 37 -16.78 4.35 -13.37
C LYS A 37 -16.48 5.25 -14.56
N VAL A 38 -15.21 5.57 -14.78
CA VAL A 38 -14.74 6.49 -15.82
C VAL A 38 -13.55 5.89 -16.57
N TYR A 39 -13.41 6.27 -17.84
CA TYR A 39 -12.27 5.94 -18.66
C TYR A 39 -11.53 7.24 -19.02
N LEU A 40 -10.26 7.30 -18.67
CA LEU A 40 -9.42 8.47 -18.84
C LEU A 40 -8.48 8.25 -20.02
N TYR A 41 -8.41 9.21 -20.92
CA TYR A 41 -7.44 9.22 -22.01
C TYR A 41 -6.74 10.58 -22.05
N PHE A 42 -5.42 10.56 -22.01
CA PHE A 42 -4.62 11.74 -21.78
C PHE A 42 -3.57 11.90 -22.90
N ILE A 43 -3.35 13.14 -23.36
CA ILE A 43 -2.38 13.47 -24.42
C ILE A 43 -1.68 14.81 -24.10
N GLU A 44 -0.38 14.93 -24.36
CA GLU A 44 0.32 16.21 -24.49
C GLU A 44 0.73 16.44 -25.94
N LYS A 45 0.67 17.70 -26.40
CA LYS A 45 1.16 18.07 -27.74
C LYS A 45 1.75 19.47 -27.76
N TYR A 46 2.58 19.66 -28.77
CA TYR A 46 3.14 20.94 -29.20
C TYR A 46 2.42 21.41 -30.47
N LEU A 47 2.13 22.71 -30.56
CA LEU A 47 1.60 23.40 -31.74
C LEU A 47 2.43 24.65 -32.03
N SER A 48 2.73 24.87 -33.31
CA SER A 48 3.23 26.16 -33.77
C SER A 48 2.09 27.18 -33.86
N ALA A 49 2.42 28.47 -33.82
CA ALA A 49 1.48 29.57 -34.03
C ALA A 49 0.58 29.35 -35.26
N GLY A 50 -0.75 29.46 -35.08
CA GLY A 50 -1.74 29.34 -36.15
C GLY A 50 -1.96 27.92 -36.68
N ASN A 51 -1.38 26.91 -36.04
CA ASN A 51 -1.53 25.50 -36.45
C ASN A 51 -2.58 24.77 -35.63
N TRP A 52 -3.00 23.62 -36.13
CA TRP A 52 -4.10 22.83 -35.58
C TRP A 52 -3.68 21.42 -35.21
N SER A 53 -4.32 20.87 -34.18
CA SER A 53 -4.40 19.44 -33.96
C SER A 53 -5.85 18.99 -34.00
N TYR A 54 -6.09 17.77 -34.50
CA TYR A 54 -7.43 17.22 -34.60
C TYR A 54 -7.54 15.86 -33.92
N PHE A 55 -8.69 15.61 -33.29
CA PHE A 55 -9.03 14.33 -32.65
C PHE A 55 -10.44 13.89 -33.08
N GLU A 56 -10.66 12.58 -33.11
CA GLU A 56 -11.94 11.97 -33.46
C GLU A 56 -12.46 11.13 -32.30
N LEU A 57 -13.57 11.54 -31.71
CA LEU A 57 -14.19 10.91 -30.55
C LEU A 57 -15.35 10.01 -30.96
N ARG A 58 -15.13 8.69 -30.88
CA ARG A 58 -16.15 7.67 -31.22
C ARG A 58 -16.90 7.11 -30.00
N TRP A 59 -16.52 7.52 -28.79
CA TRP A 59 -17.09 6.96 -27.57
C TRP A 59 -18.59 7.27 -27.45
N ALA A 60 -19.42 6.23 -27.28
CA ALA A 60 -20.87 6.36 -27.37
C ALA A 60 -21.55 7.00 -26.14
N GLY A 61 -20.84 7.07 -25.01
CA GLY A 61 -21.32 7.70 -23.79
C GLY A 61 -20.97 9.19 -23.67
N PRO A 62 -21.27 9.82 -22.52
CA PRO A 62 -20.86 11.18 -22.21
C PRO A 62 -19.32 11.32 -22.18
N ILE A 63 -18.81 12.46 -22.62
CA ILE A 63 -17.38 12.76 -22.62
C ILE A 63 -17.18 14.18 -22.08
N ARG A 64 -16.31 14.35 -21.09
CA ARG A 64 -15.78 15.66 -20.71
C ARG A 64 -14.39 15.82 -21.32
N VAL A 65 -14.19 16.87 -22.09
CA VAL A 65 -12.90 17.26 -22.67
C VAL A 65 -12.35 18.37 -21.81
N ILE A 66 -11.16 18.16 -21.24
CA ILE A 66 -10.46 19.15 -20.42
C ILE A 66 -9.14 19.46 -21.13
N LEU A 67 -8.86 20.73 -21.37
CA LEU A 67 -7.64 21.21 -21.98
C LEU A 67 -6.97 22.23 -21.07
N VAL A 68 -5.65 22.16 -20.99
CA VAL A 68 -4.83 23.17 -20.30
C VAL A 68 -3.66 23.56 -21.19
N SER A 69 -3.55 24.86 -21.44
CA SER A 69 -2.37 25.47 -22.05
C SER A 69 -1.24 25.54 -21.02
N THR A 70 -0.18 24.74 -21.20
CA THR A 70 1.00 24.76 -20.31
C THR A 70 1.92 25.94 -20.62
N THR A 71 2.05 26.27 -21.91
CA THR A 71 2.71 27.47 -22.42
C THR A 71 1.99 27.88 -23.70
N GLY A 72 1.97 29.18 -23.99
CA GLY A 72 1.19 29.72 -25.10
C GLY A 72 -0.30 29.74 -24.80
N ASP A 73 -1.11 29.63 -25.84
CA ASP A 73 -2.57 29.73 -25.77
C ASP A 73 -3.20 28.76 -26.78
N ALA A 74 -3.98 27.81 -26.29
CA ALA A 74 -4.66 26.78 -27.08
C ALA A 74 -6.17 26.89 -26.91
N ASP A 75 -6.86 27.01 -28.03
CA ASP A 75 -8.31 27.14 -28.09
C ASP A 75 -8.96 25.82 -28.52
N LEU A 76 -10.09 25.46 -27.90
CA LEU A 76 -10.78 24.19 -28.11
C LEU A 76 -12.09 24.38 -28.89
N TYR A 77 -12.24 23.63 -29.98
CA TYR A 77 -13.42 23.64 -30.86
C TYR A 77 -13.91 22.22 -31.14
N LEU A 78 -15.22 21.99 -31.10
CA LEU A 78 -15.82 20.67 -31.36
C LEU A 78 -16.99 20.75 -32.33
N SER A 79 -17.12 19.74 -33.19
CA SER A 79 -18.24 19.61 -34.14
C SER A 79 -18.63 18.15 -34.32
N SER A 80 -19.93 17.86 -34.45
CA SER A 80 -20.40 16.51 -34.82
C SER A 80 -20.52 16.32 -36.33
N THR A 81 -20.43 17.42 -37.09
CA THR A 81 -20.66 17.45 -38.54
C THR A 81 -19.39 17.73 -39.35
N LYS A 82 -18.51 18.61 -38.87
CA LYS A 82 -17.28 19.02 -39.56
C LYS A 82 -16.07 18.25 -39.03
N LYS A 83 -15.38 17.54 -39.92
CA LYS A 83 -14.20 16.73 -39.56
C LYS A 83 -13.01 17.55 -39.04
N HIS A 84 -12.89 18.78 -39.53
CA HIS A 84 -11.85 19.73 -39.14
C HIS A 84 -12.55 21.03 -38.74
N PRO A 85 -13.08 21.13 -37.50
CA PRO A 85 -13.69 22.36 -37.03
C PRO A 85 -12.62 23.46 -36.93
N GLY A 86 -12.85 24.60 -37.55
CA GLY A 86 -12.05 25.81 -37.40
C GLY A 86 -12.61 26.78 -36.37
N TYR A 87 -12.06 28.00 -36.34
CA TYR A 87 -12.52 29.07 -35.46
C TYR A 87 -13.73 29.83 -36.01
N ASP A 88 -14.16 29.55 -37.24
CA ASP A 88 -15.31 30.19 -37.87
C ASP A 88 -16.62 29.68 -37.25
N LEU A 89 -17.60 30.58 -37.07
CA LEU A 89 -18.85 30.31 -36.35
C LEU A 89 -19.66 29.12 -36.88
N ASP A 90 -19.56 28.83 -38.18
CA ASP A 90 -20.30 27.76 -38.84
C ASP A 90 -19.55 26.40 -38.84
N GLU A 91 -18.37 26.36 -38.21
CA GLU A 91 -17.48 25.19 -38.24
C GLU A 91 -17.49 24.38 -36.95
N TYR A 92 -18.04 24.91 -35.86
CA TYR A 92 -18.12 24.25 -34.56
C TYR A 92 -19.54 24.31 -33.93
N GLU A 93 -19.82 23.35 -33.06
CA GLU A 93 -21.06 23.29 -32.25
C GLU A 93 -20.78 23.61 -30.78
N MET A 94 -19.56 23.38 -30.30
CA MET A 94 -19.13 23.65 -28.93
C MET A 94 -17.70 24.21 -28.94
N LEU A 95 -17.38 25.09 -27.99
CA LEU A 95 -16.04 25.67 -27.85
C LEU A 95 -15.70 25.98 -26.39
N SER A 96 -14.40 26.10 -26.10
CA SER A 96 -13.87 26.75 -24.91
C SER A 96 -12.57 27.45 -25.27
N THR A 97 -12.52 28.77 -25.03
CA THR A 97 -11.40 29.65 -25.38
C THR A 97 -11.09 30.57 -24.20
N THR A 98 -10.61 29.97 -23.11
CA THR A 98 -10.32 30.66 -21.86
C THR A 98 -8.82 30.66 -21.60
N CYS A 99 -8.31 31.66 -20.87
CA CYS A 99 -6.89 31.68 -20.48
C CYS A 99 -6.54 30.69 -19.35
N GLY A 100 -7.41 29.72 -19.05
CA GLY A 100 -7.34 28.83 -17.90
C GLY A 100 -7.51 27.36 -18.27
N VAL A 101 -8.33 26.64 -17.52
CA VAL A 101 -8.71 25.26 -17.85
C VAL A 101 -9.93 25.30 -18.77
N ASP A 102 -9.76 24.87 -20.01
CA ASP A 102 -10.84 24.77 -20.98
C ASP A 102 -11.61 23.48 -20.82
N VAL A 103 -12.93 23.56 -20.72
CA VAL A 103 -13.79 22.42 -20.41
C VAL A 103 -15.01 22.39 -21.33
N VAL A 104 -15.19 21.26 -22.02
CA VAL A 104 -16.37 21.02 -22.86
C VAL A 104 -16.98 19.67 -22.53
N ASP A 105 -18.27 19.66 -22.18
CA ASP A 105 -19.05 18.45 -21.95
C ASP A 105 -19.83 18.03 -23.19
N VAL A 106 -19.40 16.94 -23.81
CA VAL A 106 -20.05 16.32 -24.96
C VAL A 106 -21.12 15.34 -24.48
N PRO A 107 -22.42 15.62 -24.69
CA PRO A 107 -23.49 14.76 -24.24
C PRO A 107 -23.55 13.46 -25.07
N GLN A 108 -24.13 12.41 -24.50
CA GLN A 108 -24.29 11.12 -25.19
C GLN A 108 -25.28 11.16 -26.37
N ILE A 109 -26.09 12.23 -26.49
CA ILE A 109 -27.07 12.41 -27.56
C ILE A 109 -26.45 12.99 -28.85
N MET A 110 -25.30 13.66 -28.74
CA MET A 110 -24.65 14.27 -29.90
C MET A 110 -24.17 13.17 -30.87
N GLN A 111 -24.30 13.43 -32.18
CA GLN A 111 -23.93 12.46 -33.21
C GLN A 111 -22.44 12.10 -33.10
N ARG A 112 -22.13 10.80 -33.19
CA ARG A 112 -20.75 10.30 -33.20
C ARG A 112 -20.32 9.97 -34.64
N PRO A 113 -19.03 10.13 -34.99
CA PRO A 113 -17.95 10.68 -34.16
C PRO A 113 -18.10 12.19 -33.93
N VAL A 114 -17.61 12.67 -32.79
CA VAL A 114 -17.42 14.11 -32.53
C VAL A 114 -15.97 14.46 -32.85
N TYR A 115 -15.77 15.47 -33.68
CA TYR A 115 -14.46 15.96 -34.08
C TYR A 115 -14.04 17.12 -33.18
N VAL A 116 -12.80 17.08 -32.74
CA VAL A 116 -12.20 18.09 -31.86
C VAL A 116 -11.05 18.75 -32.62
N GLY A 117 -11.03 20.07 -32.68
CA GLY A 117 -9.92 20.89 -33.13
C GLY A 117 -9.32 21.65 -31.94
N VAL A 118 -7.99 21.59 -31.81
CA VAL A 118 -7.25 22.46 -30.89
C VAL A 118 -6.37 23.38 -31.72
N TYR A 119 -6.54 24.68 -31.52
CA TYR A 119 -5.87 25.73 -32.27
C TYR A 119 -4.82 26.42 -31.42
N GLY A 120 -3.58 26.55 -31.92
CA GLY A 120 -2.56 27.36 -31.27
C GLY A 120 -2.70 28.83 -31.64
N HIS A 121 -3.10 29.71 -30.71
CA HIS A 121 -3.36 31.11 -31.00
C HIS A 121 -2.10 31.84 -31.53
N PRO A 122 -2.17 32.60 -32.64
CA PRO A 122 -0.99 33.22 -33.28
C PRO A 122 -0.23 34.23 -32.42
N SER A 123 -0.84 34.77 -31.36
CA SER A 123 -0.18 35.66 -30.40
C SER A 123 1.02 35.02 -29.70
N ASN A 124 1.08 33.69 -29.67
CA ASN A 124 2.18 32.93 -29.11
C ASN A 124 2.92 32.20 -30.24
N ALA A 125 4.25 32.31 -30.28
CA ALA A 125 5.06 31.67 -31.31
C ALA A 125 4.91 30.13 -31.31
N ALA A 126 4.65 29.56 -30.13
CA ALA A 126 4.36 28.16 -29.93
C ALA A 126 3.45 27.98 -28.72
N THR A 127 2.64 26.92 -28.76
CA THR A 127 1.73 26.51 -27.70
C THR A 127 1.98 25.05 -27.35
N ASN A 128 2.22 24.76 -26.07
CA ASN A 128 2.19 23.40 -25.53
C ASN A 128 0.93 23.24 -24.70
N TYR A 129 0.18 22.16 -24.94
CA TYR A 129 -1.06 21.92 -24.22
C TYR A 129 -1.19 20.45 -23.81
N ARG A 130 -1.99 20.25 -22.77
CA ARG A 130 -2.42 18.97 -22.22
C ARG A 130 -3.91 18.82 -22.48
N ILE A 131 -4.35 17.65 -22.92
CA ILE A 131 -5.77 17.35 -23.12
C ILE A 131 -6.12 16.02 -22.46
N LEU A 132 -7.20 16.03 -21.71
CA LEU A 132 -7.76 14.89 -21.01
C LEU A 132 -9.20 14.67 -21.47
N PHE A 133 -9.47 13.44 -21.91
CA PHE A 133 -10.80 12.96 -22.21
C PHE A 133 -11.28 12.07 -21.07
N VAL A 134 -12.37 12.47 -20.44
CA VAL A 134 -13.05 11.74 -19.37
C VAL A 134 -14.32 11.15 -19.92
N MET A 135 -14.34 9.83 -20.10
CA MET A 135 -15.40 9.11 -20.80
C MET A 135 -16.22 8.27 -19.81
N LEU A 136 -17.54 8.41 -19.84
CA LEU A 136 -18.46 7.66 -18.99
C LEU A 136 -19.24 6.64 -19.82
N GLU A 137 -19.65 5.53 -19.21
CA GLU A 137 -20.48 4.55 -19.91
C GLU A 137 -21.83 5.16 -20.33
N LYS A 138 -22.30 4.77 -21.51
CA LYS A 138 -23.60 5.21 -22.01
C LYS A 138 -24.69 4.71 -21.09
N THR A 139 -25.59 5.61 -20.68
CA THR A 139 -26.75 5.24 -19.85
C THR A 139 -28.01 5.12 -20.72
N ASN A 140 -28.93 4.25 -20.30
CA ASN A 140 -30.25 4.12 -20.97
C ASN A 140 -31.21 5.27 -20.62
N SER A 141 -30.83 6.17 -19.71
CA SER A 141 -31.62 7.34 -19.33
C SER A 141 -31.49 8.44 -20.39
N LYS A 142 -32.59 9.14 -20.67
CA LYS A 142 -32.57 10.38 -21.47
C LYS A 142 -31.93 11.54 -20.71
N TYR A 143 -31.96 11.50 -19.37
CA TYR A 143 -31.35 12.49 -18.50
C TYR A 143 -30.03 11.92 -17.98
N VAL A 144 -28.93 12.50 -18.45
CA VAL A 144 -27.60 12.29 -17.88
C VAL A 144 -27.35 13.51 -16.99
N GLY A 145 -27.07 13.28 -15.71
CA GLY A 145 -26.63 14.35 -14.81
C GLY A 145 -25.30 14.96 -15.30
N PRO A 146 -24.90 16.12 -14.75
CA PRO A 146 -23.60 16.70 -15.06
C PRO A 146 -22.48 15.69 -14.74
N ILE A 147 -21.40 15.75 -15.51
CA ILE A 147 -20.21 14.94 -15.24
C ILE A 147 -19.59 15.48 -13.94
N ASP A 148 -19.66 14.66 -12.87
CA ASP A 148 -19.25 15.03 -11.51
C ASP A 148 -17.75 14.79 -11.28
N ILE A 149 -16.93 15.41 -12.13
CA ILE A 149 -15.47 15.24 -12.15
C ILE A 149 -14.83 16.61 -12.29
N GLU A 150 -14.19 17.11 -11.24
CA GLU A 150 -13.58 18.44 -11.24
C GLU A 150 -12.53 18.58 -12.37
N PRO A 151 -12.51 19.70 -13.11
CA PRO A 151 -11.55 19.91 -14.20
C PRO A 151 -10.09 19.83 -13.77
N ASP A 152 -9.80 20.18 -12.52
CA ASP A 152 -8.45 20.16 -11.93
C ASP A 152 -7.82 18.76 -11.90
N ILE A 153 -8.62 17.71 -12.13
CA ILE A 153 -8.12 16.36 -12.32
C ILE A 153 -7.06 16.29 -13.44
N ILE A 154 -7.08 17.17 -14.44
CA ILE A 154 -6.06 17.20 -15.49
C ILE A 154 -4.66 17.46 -14.93
N TYR A 155 -4.55 18.27 -13.87
CA TYR A 155 -3.28 18.50 -13.16
C TYR A 155 -2.86 17.28 -12.35
N SER A 156 -3.82 16.56 -11.76
CA SER A 156 -3.54 15.28 -11.08
C SER A 156 -3.14 14.16 -12.04
N ILE A 157 -3.56 14.28 -13.31
CA ILE A 157 -3.33 13.28 -14.36
C ILE A 157 -1.98 13.50 -15.06
N HIS A 158 -1.27 14.58 -14.75
CA HIS A 158 -0.01 14.84 -15.42
C HIS A 158 1.10 15.49 -14.61
N GLU A 159 1.98 14.62 -14.15
CA GLU A 159 3.24 14.34 -14.84
C GLU A 159 3.38 12.81 -14.65
N ASP A 160 4.00 12.03 -15.55
CA ASP A 160 4.79 10.91 -15.01
C ASP A 160 5.56 11.56 -13.85
N VAL A 161 5.67 10.96 -12.67
CA VAL A 161 6.70 11.45 -11.74
C VAL A 161 8.01 11.20 -12.47
N ASP A 162 8.35 12.02 -13.45
CA ASP A 162 9.65 12.21 -13.98
C ASP A 162 10.27 13.11 -12.90
N LEU A 163 10.50 12.48 -11.74
CA LEU A 163 11.85 12.08 -11.35
C LEU A 163 12.64 11.71 -12.62
N SER A 164 12.86 12.67 -13.53
CA SER A 164 13.77 12.60 -14.64
C SER A 164 15.12 12.77 -13.96
N LEU A 165 15.53 11.69 -13.31
CA LEU A 165 16.85 11.51 -12.71
C LEU A 165 17.92 11.41 -13.80
N ARG A 166 17.54 11.52 -15.07
CA ARG A 166 18.46 11.49 -16.20
C ARG A 166 19.11 12.87 -16.28
N SER A 167 20.43 12.91 -16.04
CA SER A 167 21.32 14.09 -16.05
C SER A 167 21.36 15.01 -14.80
N ARG A 168 20.78 14.61 -13.66
CA ARG A 168 20.86 15.37 -12.40
C ARG A 168 21.97 14.88 -11.46
N THR A 169 22.56 15.78 -10.68
CA THR A 169 23.53 15.42 -9.63
C THR A 169 22.87 14.59 -8.53
N LEU A 170 23.65 13.79 -7.79
CA LEU A 170 23.11 12.92 -6.71
C LEU A 170 22.26 13.72 -5.70
N TYR A 171 22.70 14.92 -5.32
CA TYR A 171 22.00 15.78 -4.37
C TYR A 171 20.63 16.23 -4.89
N GLU A 172 20.53 16.64 -6.16
CA GLU A 172 19.26 17.03 -6.77
C GLU A 172 18.29 15.84 -6.86
N LYS A 173 18.81 14.66 -7.20
CA LYS A 173 18.05 13.41 -7.18
C LYS A 173 17.49 13.13 -5.77
N MET A 174 18.34 13.22 -4.74
CA MET A 174 17.94 13.04 -3.35
C MET A 174 16.89 14.06 -2.92
N ALA A 175 17.08 15.34 -3.22
CA ALA A 175 16.13 16.40 -2.90
C ALA A 175 14.76 16.14 -3.57
N THR A 176 14.77 15.71 -4.83
CA THR A 176 13.52 15.38 -5.55
C THR A 176 12.80 14.19 -4.90
N ILE A 177 13.53 13.14 -4.50
CA ILE A 177 12.95 11.98 -3.80
C ILE A 177 12.37 12.42 -2.46
N VAL A 178 13.11 13.16 -1.65
CA VAL A 178 12.62 13.60 -0.32
C VAL A 178 11.39 14.50 -0.46
N ASN A 179 11.36 15.40 -1.45
CA ASN A 179 10.21 16.24 -1.75
C ASN A 179 8.98 15.45 -2.25
N SER A 180 9.10 14.19 -2.65
CA SER A 180 7.91 13.40 -2.97
C SER A 180 6.98 13.18 -1.78
N THR A 181 7.48 13.34 -0.54
CA THR A 181 6.67 13.27 0.68
C THR A 181 5.59 14.35 0.73
N THR A 182 5.90 15.60 0.37
CA THR A 182 4.91 16.70 0.32
C THR A 182 3.89 16.44 -0.77
N PHE A 183 4.34 16.04 -1.96
CA PHE A 183 3.42 15.75 -3.08
C PHE A 183 2.42 14.64 -2.76
N LEU A 184 2.88 13.55 -2.12
CA LEU A 184 2.01 12.44 -1.72
C LEU A 184 0.96 12.87 -0.68
N ARG A 185 1.31 13.74 0.26
CA ARG A 185 0.41 14.25 1.31
C ARG A 185 -0.60 15.26 0.78
N GLU A 186 -0.16 16.15 -0.11
CA GLU A 186 -1.01 17.16 -0.73
C GLU A 186 -2.00 16.56 -1.73
N ASN A 187 -1.65 15.40 -2.32
CA ASN A 187 -2.43 14.75 -3.37
C ASN A 187 -2.73 13.27 -3.04
N PRO A 188 -3.51 12.96 -1.99
CA PRO A 188 -3.77 11.58 -1.54
C PRO A 188 -4.83 10.87 -2.42
N PHE A 189 -4.73 11.01 -3.74
CA PHE A 189 -5.61 10.33 -4.69
C PHE A 189 -4.99 8.98 -5.09
N PRO A 190 -5.76 7.86 -5.09
CA PRO A 190 -5.21 6.53 -5.33
C PRO A 190 -4.37 6.38 -6.61
N PHE A 191 -4.79 7.02 -7.71
CA PHE A 191 -4.05 6.96 -8.98
C PHE A 191 -2.72 7.71 -8.92
N PHE A 192 -2.70 8.89 -8.30
CA PHE A 192 -1.49 9.69 -8.12
C PHE A 192 -0.50 8.97 -7.22
N VAL A 193 -0.97 8.54 -6.03
CA VAL A 193 -0.14 7.81 -5.06
C VAL A 193 0.42 6.54 -5.67
N ASN A 194 -0.39 5.77 -6.39
CA ASN A 194 0.07 4.55 -7.05
C ASN A 194 1.13 4.83 -8.12
N ALA A 195 0.98 5.88 -8.93
CA ALA A 195 1.96 6.28 -9.93
C ALA A 195 3.29 6.74 -9.29
N ALA A 196 3.22 7.58 -8.26
CA ALA A 196 4.39 8.06 -7.53
C ALA A 196 5.15 6.91 -6.85
N VAL A 197 4.44 5.98 -6.21
CA VAL A 197 5.04 4.79 -5.57
C VAL A 197 5.70 3.88 -6.61
N LEU A 198 5.05 3.63 -7.75
CA LEU A 198 5.65 2.85 -8.83
C LEU A 198 6.95 3.49 -9.32
N ARG A 199 6.98 4.82 -9.42
CA ARG A 199 8.20 5.53 -9.78
C ARG A 199 9.29 5.42 -8.74
N LEU A 200 8.99 5.66 -7.47
CA LEU A 200 9.97 5.49 -6.39
C LEU A 200 10.54 4.06 -6.36
N CYS A 201 9.74 3.05 -6.72
CA CYS A 201 10.22 1.68 -6.89
C CYS A 201 11.14 1.51 -8.11
N GLU A 202 10.98 2.30 -9.18
CA GLU A 202 11.92 2.33 -10.31
C GLU A 202 13.26 2.92 -9.90
N VAL A 203 13.22 4.04 -9.17
CA VAL A 203 14.42 4.64 -8.57
C VAL A 203 15.14 3.63 -7.68
N PHE A 204 14.40 2.94 -6.81
CA PHE A 204 14.96 1.91 -5.94
C PHE A 204 15.64 0.77 -6.73
N ARG A 205 15.05 0.37 -7.85
CA ARG A 205 15.58 -0.69 -8.71
C ARG A 205 16.89 -0.27 -9.39
N ASP A 206 16.90 0.92 -10.00
CA ASP A 206 17.90 1.28 -11.00
C ASP A 206 19.06 2.15 -10.46
N GLU A 207 18.90 2.81 -9.31
CA GLU A 207 19.86 3.81 -8.80
C GLU A 207 20.81 3.27 -7.71
N CYS A 208 21.64 4.12 -7.10
CA CYS A 208 22.60 3.77 -6.05
C CYS A 208 21.96 3.65 -4.65
N ASN A 209 22.71 3.15 -3.67
CA ASN A 209 22.19 2.86 -2.32
C ASN A 209 21.77 4.09 -1.53
N GLU A 210 22.41 5.24 -1.77
CA GLU A 210 22.06 6.52 -1.17
C GLU A 210 20.62 6.90 -1.54
N LEU A 211 20.28 6.75 -2.83
CA LEU A 211 18.92 7.02 -3.33
C LEU A 211 17.93 5.94 -2.88
N ARG A 212 18.34 4.67 -2.82
CA ARG A 212 17.52 3.60 -2.23
C ARG A 212 17.15 3.89 -0.77
N SER A 213 18.11 4.38 0.02
CA SER A 213 17.87 4.77 1.41
C SER A 213 16.89 5.93 1.53
N CYS A 214 16.98 6.94 0.64
CA CYS A 214 15.96 8.00 0.54
C CYS A 214 14.58 7.42 0.25
N VAL A 215 14.45 6.49 -0.70
CA VAL A 215 13.17 5.85 -1.01
C VAL A 215 12.60 5.11 0.21
N VAL A 216 13.42 4.32 0.92
CA VAL A 216 12.98 3.63 2.15
C VAL A 216 12.45 4.62 3.19
N ARG A 217 13.12 5.75 3.37
CA ARG A 217 12.70 6.81 4.31
C ARG A 217 11.36 7.43 3.90
N VAL A 218 11.21 7.82 2.64
CA VAL A 218 9.96 8.39 2.11
C VAL A 218 8.79 7.43 2.29
N MET A 219 9.00 6.14 2.02
CA MET A 219 7.95 5.12 2.18
C MET A 219 7.54 4.94 3.65
N ASP A 220 8.47 5.12 4.60
CA ASP A 220 8.14 5.12 6.03
C ASP A 220 7.28 6.33 6.42
N GLU A 221 7.68 7.50 5.94
CA GLU A 221 7.02 8.78 6.24
C GLU A 221 5.62 8.93 5.62
N CYS A 222 5.32 8.19 4.56
CA CYS A 222 4.04 8.22 3.82
C CYS A 222 3.17 6.96 4.07
N SER A 223 3.34 6.30 5.22
CA SER A 223 2.65 5.03 5.52
C SER A 223 1.12 5.09 5.45
N THR A 224 0.52 6.27 5.65
CA THR A 224 -0.92 6.52 5.51
C THR A 224 -1.36 6.49 4.05
N GLU A 225 -0.64 7.20 3.19
CA GLU A 225 -0.93 7.32 1.75
C GLU A 225 -0.69 5.98 1.04
N LEU A 226 0.33 5.22 1.46
CA LEU A 226 0.66 3.91 0.88
C LEU A 226 -0.50 2.91 0.88
N ARG A 227 -1.51 3.09 1.74
CA ARG A 227 -2.73 2.25 1.75
C ARG A 227 -3.55 2.37 0.47
N LEU A 228 -3.35 3.42 -0.33
CA LEU A 228 -4.07 3.69 -1.57
C LEU A 228 -3.43 3.02 -2.80
N VAL A 229 -2.26 2.39 -2.63
CA VAL A 229 -1.55 1.67 -3.71
C VAL A 229 -2.31 0.40 -4.07
N PHE A 230 -2.51 0.18 -5.38
CA PHE A 230 -3.25 -0.99 -5.90
C PHE A 230 -2.42 -1.85 -6.88
N SER A 231 -1.27 -1.37 -7.35
CA SER A 231 -0.39 -2.08 -8.30
C SER A 231 0.65 -2.98 -7.61
N ASN A 232 0.21 -3.79 -6.65
CA ASN A 232 1.08 -4.56 -5.74
C ASN A 232 2.08 -5.46 -6.46
N ASP A 233 1.68 -6.15 -7.54
CA ASP A 233 2.56 -7.06 -8.27
C ASP A 233 3.72 -6.34 -8.97
N GLU A 234 3.46 -5.11 -9.44
CA GLU A 234 4.41 -4.30 -10.21
C GLU A 234 5.39 -3.57 -9.27
N VAL A 235 4.92 -3.21 -8.08
CA VAL A 235 5.75 -2.80 -6.93
C VAL A 235 6.68 -3.94 -6.52
N ALA A 236 6.13 -5.13 -6.26
CA ALA A 236 6.90 -6.31 -5.85
C ALA A 236 8.00 -6.65 -6.87
N ARG A 237 7.66 -6.69 -8.16
CA ARG A 237 8.60 -7.00 -9.25
C ARG A 237 9.80 -6.05 -9.28
N ARG A 238 9.60 -4.76 -9.04
CA ARG A 238 10.68 -3.75 -9.06
C ARG A 238 11.62 -3.91 -7.86
N ILE A 239 11.05 -4.08 -6.68
CA ILE A 239 11.80 -4.19 -5.42
C ILE A 239 12.62 -5.48 -5.39
N LEU A 240 12.00 -6.61 -5.76
CA LEU A 240 12.62 -7.93 -5.67
C LEU A 240 13.82 -8.09 -6.62
N LYS A 241 13.95 -7.29 -7.68
CA LYS A 241 15.14 -7.31 -8.53
C LYS A 241 16.43 -6.97 -7.78
N VAL A 242 16.35 -6.14 -6.73
CA VAL A 242 17.51 -5.73 -5.92
C VAL A 242 17.87 -6.80 -4.87
N SER A 243 16.95 -7.72 -4.56
CA SER A 243 17.16 -8.77 -3.54
C SER A 243 18.30 -9.75 -3.87
N HIS A 244 18.69 -9.86 -5.13
CA HIS A 244 19.80 -10.70 -5.59
C HIS A 244 21.12 -9.93 -5.76
N SER A 245 21.20 -8.69 -5.28
CA SER A 245 22.43 -7.92 -5.35
C SER A 245 23.55 -8.59 -4.56
N ASN A 246 24.77 -8.55 -5.10
CA ASN A 246 25.96 -8.98 -4.37
C ASN A 246 26.30 -8.05 -3.19
N ASP A 247 25.69 -6.87 -3.14
CA ASP A 247 25.88 -5.90 -2.07
C ASP A 247 24.93 -6.18 -0.88
N PRO A 248 25.45 -6.53 0.31
CA PRO A 248 24.65 -6.75 1.51
C PRO A 248 23.79 -5.55 1.92
N TRP A 249 24.27 -4.32 1.67
CA TRP A 249 23.54 -3.11 2.02
C TRP A 249 22.31 -2.92 1.13
N ALA A 250 22.43 -3.19 -0.16
CA ALA A 250 21.31 -3.17 -1.09
C ALA A 250 20.24 -4.22 -0.73
N ARG A 251 20.66 -5.43 -0.32
CA ARG A 251 19.75 -6.49 0.16
C ARG A 251 19.07 -6.10 1.47
N SER A 252 19.83 -5.52 2.42
CA SER A 252 19.29 -4.95 3.65
C SER A 252 18.23 -3.88 3.40
N LEU A 253 18.51 -2.92 2.52
CA LEU A 253 17.55 -1.87 2.12
C LEU A 253 16.29 -2.47 1.45
N THR A 254 16.44 -3.57 0.71
CA THR A 254 15.31 -4.30 0.11
C THR A 254 14.38 -4.83 1.21
N LEU A 255 14.92 -5.45 2.25
CA LEU A 255 14.14 -5.96 3.39
C LEU A 255 13.49 -4.82 4.20
N GLN A 256 14.20 -3.70 4.40
CA GLN A 256 13.62 -2.52 5.05
C GLN A 256 12.47 -1.94 4.24
N LEU A 257 12.60 -1.83 2.92
CA LEU A 257 11.51 -1.37 2.05
C LEU A 257 10.30 -2.30 2.11
N LEU A 258 10.54 -3.62 2.07
CA LEU A 258 9.48 -4.62 2.22
C LEU A 258 8.74 -4.43 3.55
N ALA A 259 9.45 -4.15 4.65
CA ALA A 259 8.84 -3.89 5.95
C ALA A 259 7.86 -2.71 5.89
N LYS A 260 8.22 -1.62 5.22
CA LYS A 260 7.35 -0.43 5.07
C LYS A 260 6.12 -0.71 4.21
N LEU A 261 6.23 -1.64 3.26
CA LEU A 261 5.16 -2.01 2.34
C LEU A 261 4.37 -3.26 2.79
N ALA A 262 4.55 -3.73 4.02
CA ALA A 262 3.90 -4.94 4.52
C ALA A 262 2.36 -4.87 4.41
N SER A 263 1.76 -3.70 4.63
CA SER A 263 0.30 -3.50 4.56
C SER A 263 -0.29 -3.76 3.17
N ILE A 264 0.49 -3.54 2.11
CA ILE A 264 0.06 -3.74 0.72
C ILE A 264 0.60 -5.05 0.11
N MET A 265 1.76 -5.53 0.56
CA MET A 265 2.44 -6.70 -0.04
C MET A 265 2.21 -8.02 0.70
N ALA A 266 1.80 -8.01 1.98
CA ALA A 266 1.67 -9.24 2.76
C ALA A 266 0.45 -10.10 2.36
N GLU A 267 -0.58 -9.50 1.74
CA GLU A 267 -1.81 -10.19 1.33
C GLU A 267 -2.28 -9.82 -0.09
N ASN A 268 -1.72 -10.41 -1.13
CA ASN A 268 -2.31 -10.31 -2.48
C ASN A 268 -3.57 -11.20 -2.59
N LYS A 269 -4.76 -10.57 -2.49
CA LYS A 269 -6.09 -11.21 -2.69
C LYS A 269 -6.29 -11.74 -4.13
N GLN A 270 -5.49 -11.31 -5.10
CA GLN A 270 -5.58 -11.69 -6.51
C GLN A 270 -4.68 -12.90 -6.89
N ALA A 271 -4.58 -13.91 -6.04
CA ALA A 271 -3.73 -15.09 -6.31
C ALA A 271 -4.51 -16.41 -6.20
N ARG A 272 -5.81 -16.41 -6.53
CA ARG A 272 -6.64 -17.60 -6.34
C ARG A 272 -6.54 -18.62 -7.48
N LEU A 273 -6.05 -18.29 -8.69
CA LEU A 273 -6.07 -19.30 -9.77
C LEU A 273 -4.85 -19.45 -10.69
N LEU A 274 -3.98 -18.47 -10.94
CA LEU A 274 -2.83 -18.69 -11.84
C LEU A 274 -1.63 -17.85 -11.37
N LYS A 275 -0.47 -18.51 -11.14
CA LYS A 275 0.84 -17.99 -10.65
C LYS A 275 1.04 -17.97 -9.12
N LYS A 276 1.27 -19.17 -8.56
CA LYS A 276 1.67 -19.45 -7.16
C LYS A 276 3.09 -18.95 -6.77
N GLN A 277 3.81 -18.26 -7.67
CA GLN A 277 5.26 -18.09 -7.56
C GLN A 277 5.70 -16.76 -6.89
N SER A 278 4.99 -15.64 -7.10
CA SER A 278 5.46 -14.32 -6.59
C SER A 278 5.13 -14.07 -5.12
N ARG A 279 3.99 -14.60 -4.61
CA ARG A 279 3.56 -14.43 -3.20
C ARG A 279 4.45 -15.20 -2.23
N THR A 280 4.84 -16.40 -2.63
CA THR A 280 5.81 -17.26 -1.95
C THR A 280 7.18 -16.60 -1.92
N TYR A 281 7.53 -15.81 -2.94
CA TYR A 281 8.87 -15.27 -3.08
C TYR A 281 9.22 -14.23 -2.01
N VAL A 282 8.33 -13.26 -1.74
CA VAL A 282 8.59 -12.24 -0.70
C VAL A 282 8.72 -12.89 0.67
N HIS A 283 7.79 -13.78 1.03
CA HIS A 283 7.86 -14.51 2.29
C HIS A 283 9.10 -15.38 2.39
N HIS A 284 9.43 -16.13 1.32
CA HIS A 284 10.62 -16.97 1.26
C HIS A 284 11.91 -16.16 1.37
N LEU A 285 12.00 -15.01 0.69
CA LEU A 285 13.14 -14.10 0.78
C LEU A 285 13.34 -13.65 2.23
N ILE A 286 12.28 -13.18 2.90
CA ILE A 286 12.37 -12.76 4.30
C ILE A 286 12.83 -13.92 5.18
N VAL A 287 12.23 -15.11 5.04
CA VAL A 287 12.57 -16.32 5.80
C VAL A 287 14.04 -16.72 5.61
N MET A 288 14.55 -16.71 4.37
CA MET A 288 15.94 -17.05 4.06
C MET A 288 16.92 -16.00 4.58
N SER A 289 16.53 -14.72 4.56
CA SER A 289 17.41 -13.61 5.00
C SER A 289 17.66 -13.62 6.51
N ILE A 290 16.87 -14.35 7.30
CA ILE A 290 17.10 -14.54 8.75
C ILE A 290 18.37 -15.35 9.02
N ASP A 291 18.77 -16.23 8.09
CA ASP A 291 19.99 -17.02 8.20
C ASP A 291 21.20 -16.37 7.52
N SER A 292 21.06 -15.12 7.04
CA SER A 292 22.17 -14.44 6.38
C SER A 292 23.38 -14.32 7.31
N GLU A 293 24.57 -14.55 6.75
CA GLU A 293 25.85 -14.34 7.44
C GLU A 293 26.06 -12.85 7.73
N GLU A 294 25.54 -11.99 6.85
CA GLU A 294 25.65 -10.54 6.95
C GLU A 294 24.70 -9.97 8.00
N GLU A 295 25.27 -9.32 9.02
CA GLU A 295 24.50 -8.86 10.18
C GLU A 295 23.44 -7.81 9.82
N GLN A 296 23.76 -6.88 8.93
CA GLN A 296 22.84 -5.80 8.53
C GLN A 296 21.60 -6.34 7.81
N GLU A 297 21.80 -7.29 6.89
CA GLU A 297 20.71 -7.95 6.18
C GLU A 297 19.85 -8.76 7.15
N ARG A 298 20.50 -9.51 8.05
CA ARG A 298 19.83 -10.33 9.06
C ARG A 298 18.97 -9.48 9.99
N LEU A 299 19.45 -8.34 10.46
CA LEU A 299 18.67 -7.40 11.29
C LEU A 299 17.48 -6.82 10.52
N SER A 300 17.69 -6.42 9.27
CA SER A 300 16.61 -5.94 8.41
C SER A 300 15.58 -7.03 8.09
N ALA A 301 15.99 -8.30 8.03
CA ALA A 301 15.08 -9.44 7.90
C ALA A 301 14.18 -9.59 9.13
N ILE A 302 14.69 -9.35 10.35
CA ILE A 302 13.87 -9.35 11.56
C ILE A 302 12.86 -8.21 11.54
N VAL A 303 13.26 -7.00 11.13
CA VAL A 303 12.34 -5.85 10.98
C VAL A 303 11.24 -6.14 9.96
N ALA A 304 11.61 -6.70 8.80
CA ALA A 304 10.63 -7.13 7.80
C ALA A 304 9.71 -8.22 8.34
N THR A 305 10.25 -9.18 9.09
CA THR A 305 9.49 -10.24 9.72
C THR A 305 8.45 -9.66 10.69
N GLU A 306 8.87 -8.76 11.59
CA GLU A 306 7.98 -8.08 12.54
C GLU A 306 6.83 -7.35 11.85
N ALA A 307 7.12 -6.64 10.76
CA ALA A 307 6.09 -5.95 9.98
C ALA A 307 5.10 -6.92 9.32
N TYR A 308 5.58 -8.02 8.72
CA TYR A 308 4.72 -8.97 8.02
C TYR A 308 3.86 -9.82 8.96
N VAL A 309 4.38 -10.23 10.11
CA VAL A 309 3.55 -10.94 11.12
C VAL A 309 2.47 -10.03 11.69
N GLY A 310 2.70 -8.71 11.68
CA GLY A 310 1.70 -7.69 12.04
C GLY A 310 0.53 -7.57 11.07
N VAL A 311 0.62 -8.17 9.88
CA VAL A 311 -0.41 -8.04 8.82
C VAL A 311 -0.95 -9.40 8.41
N SER A 312 -0.10 -10.39 8.10
CA SER A 312 -0.48 -11.65 7.43
C SER A 312 -0.48 -12.87 8.35
N ARG A 313 -1.66 -13.47 8.55
CA ARG A 313 -1.81 -14.69 9.37
C ARG A 313 -1.09 -15.89 8.80
N PHE A 314 -1.09 -16.02 7.47
CA PHE A 314 -0.42 -17.11 6.79
C PHE A 314 1.10 -17.03 6.96
N PHE A 315 1.67 -15.82 6.87
CA PHE A 315 3.09 -15.64 7.11
C PHE A 315 3.46 -15.98 8.55
N SER A 316 2.65 -15.55 9.54
CA SER A 316 2.85 -15.89 10.95
C SER A 316 2.93 -17.40 11.21
N GLN A 317 2.08 -18.20 10.57
CA GLN A 317 2.12 -19.66 10.68
C GLN A 317 3.45 -20.26 10.17
N ILE A 318 3.92 -19.79 9.01
CA ILE A 318 5.15 -20.28 8.38
C ILE A 318 6.37 -19.88 9.20
N ILE A 319 6.43 -18.61 9.61
CA ILE A 319 7.63 -18.05 10.20
C ILE A 319 7.83 -18.48 11.66
N PHE A 320 6.76 -18.86 12.36
CA PHE A 320 6.84 -19.30 13.75
C PHE A 320 7.82 -20.48 13.94
N GLU A 321 7.74 -21.51 13.10
CA GLU A 321 8.63 -22.67 13.18
C GLU A 321 10.08 -22.26 12.93
N LYS A 322 10.30 -21.39 11.93
CA LYS A 322 11.63 -20.86 11.61
C LYS A 322 12.23 -20.09 12.79
N LEU A 323 11.48 -19.15 13.37
CA LEU A 323 11.94 -18.35 14.51
C LEU A 323 12.26 -19.21 15.72
N SER A 324 11.45 -20.26 15.96
CA SER A 324 11.66 -21.20 17.05
C SER A 324 13.00 -21.94 16.88
N VAL A 325 13.28 -22.47 15.68
CA VAL A 325 14.54 -23.14 15.38
C VAL A 325 15.72 -22.18 15.50
N THR A 326 15.62 -20.98 14.92
CA THR A 326 16.68 -19.97 14.98
C THR A 326 16.96 -19.55 16.43
N PHE A 327 15.94 -19.36 17.26
CA PHE A 327 16.12 -18.94 18.66
C PHE A 327 16.98 -19.92 19.49
N PHE A 328 16.77 -21.23 19.32
CA PHE A 328 17.51 -22.26 20.05
C PHE A 328 18.86 -22.58 19.43
N SER A 329 19.20 -22.02 18.27
CA SER A 329 20.53 -22.18 17.69
C SER A 329 21.60 -21.60 18.63
N PRO A 330 22.70 -22.33 18.88
CA PRO A 330 23.78 -21.86 19.76
C PRO A 330 24.55 -20.67 19.16
N PHE A 331 24.46 -20.47 17.84
CA PHE A 331 25.18 -19.42 17.10
C PHE A 331 24.49 -18.05 17.17
N VAL A 332 23.27 -17.97 17.72
CA VAL A 332 22.51 -16.72 17.78
C VAL A 332 22.90 -15.92 19.00
N SER A 333 23.32 -14.67 18.77
CA SER A 333 23.74 -13.74 19.82
C SER A 333 22.60 -13.41 20.79
N PRO A 334 22.90 -13.07 22.07
CA PRO A 334 21.88 -12.68 23.04
C PRO A 334 21.01 -11.50 22.58
N CYS A 335 21.61 -10.50 21.93
CA CYS A 335 20.88 -9.35 21.38
C CYS A 335 19.90 -9.78 20.28
N MET A 336 20.30 -10.72 19.42
CA MET A 336 19.40 -11.27 18.40
C MET A 336 18.25 -12.08 19.01
N LYS A 337 18.51 -12.85 20.09
CA LYS A 337 17.43 -13.56 20.81
C LYS A 337 16.37 -12.60 21.37
N VAL A 338 16.78 -11.43 21.86
CA VAL A 338 15.84 -10.36 22.28
C VAL A 338 15.03 -9.84 21.09
N ALA A 339 15.68 -9.57 19.95
CA ALA A 339 15.01 -9.11 18.73
C ALA A 339 13.98 -10.12 18.21
N LEU A 340 14.32 -11.42 18.16
CA LEU A 340 13.40 -12.49 17.74
C LEU A 340 12.15 -12.55 18.61
N VAL A 341 12.30 -12.34 19.92
CA VAL A 341 11.19 -12.35 20.87
C VAL A 341 10.25 -11.15 20.68
N HIS A 342 10.75 -10.01 20.19
CA HIS A 342 9.91 -8.85 19.89
C HIS A 342 8.96 -9.08 18.71
N VAL A 343 9.35 -9.90 17.73
CA VAL A 343 8.48 -10.31 16.61
C VAL A 343 7.15 -10.89 17.10
N PHE A 344 7.17 -11.69 18.17
CA PHE A 344 5.96 -12.31 18.72
C PHE A 344 4.93 -11.29 19.26
N ALA A 345 5.36 -10.08 19.64
CA ALA A 345 4.48 -9.08 20.25
C ALA A 345 3.35 -8.62 19.31
N ASN A 346 3.65 -8.55 18.01
CA ASN A 346 2.76 -8.00 16.98
C ASN A 346 2.16 -9.11 16.09
N MET A 347 2.39 -10.38 16.41
CA MET A 347 2.01 -11.50 15.55
C MET A 347 0.48 -11.66 15.45
N ARG A 348 -0.07 -11.39 14.27
CA ARG A 348 -1.43 -11.77 13.90
C ARG A 348 -1.41 -13.20 13.39
N ALA A 349 -1.92 -14.14 14.16
CA ALA A 349 -1.99 -15.54 13.77
C ALA A 349 -3.32 -16.18 14.18
N ASP A 350 -3.51 -17.42 13.75
CA ASP A 350 -4.58 -18.24 14.26
C ASP A 350 -4.31 -18.71 15.69
N VAL A 351 -5.38 -19.23 16.29
CA VAL A 351 -5.42 -19.79 17.64
C VAL A 351 -4.28 -20.77 17.91
N GLU A 352 -4.04 -21.69 16.98
CA GLU A 352 -3.02 -22.74 17.15
C GLU A 352 -1.62 -22.13 17.25
N THR A 353 -1.26 -21.22 16.33
CA THR A 353 0.05 -20.57 16.33
C THR A 353 0.25 -19.71 17.58
N ILE A 354 -0.79 -18.99 18.03
CA ILE A 354 -0.73 -18.20 19.27
C ILE A 354 -0.43 -19.10 20.47
N MET A 355 -1.06 -20.27 20.56
CA MET A 355 -0.78 -21.25 21.62
C MET A 355 0.66 -21.74 21.59
N LYS A 356 1.20 -22.01 20.40
CA LYS A 356 2.61 -22.40 20.24
C LYS A 356 3.56 -21.28 20.71
N VAL A 357 3.25 -20.01 20.43
CA VAL A 357 4.03 -18.85 20.93
C VAL A 357 4.03 -18.78 22.46
N PHE A 358 2.88 -18.97 23.12
CA PHE A 358 2.82 -18.98 24.59
C PHE A 358 3.56 -20.19 25.20
N ALA A 359 3.47 -21.36 24.57
CA ALA A 359 4.20 -22.56 25.01
C ALA A 359 5.72 -22.36 24.89
N LEU A 360 6.19 -21.82 23.76
CA LEU A 360 7.59 -21.45 23.55
C LEU A 360 8.05 -20.41 24.58
N GLY A 361 7.25 -19.37 24.81
CA GLY A 361 7.53 -18.34 25.80
C GLY A 361 7.69 -18.86 27.22
N ARG A 362 6.83 -19.80 27.63
CA ARG A 362 6.96 -20.49 28.93
C ARG A 362 8.27 -21.26 29.03
N ARG A 363 8.63 -22.00 27.98
CA ARG A 363 9.89 -22.74 27.92
C ARG A 363 11.09 -21.79 28.04
N ILE A 364 11.12 -20.72 27.26
CA ILE A 364 12.18 -19.70 27.29
C ILE A 364 12.29 -19.10 28.70
N LEU A 365 11.17 -18.70 29.31
CA LEU A 365 11.19 -18.08 30.64
C LEU A 365 11.64 -19.06 31.75
N ASN A 366 11.48 -20.37 31.55
CA ASN A 366 11.96 -21.39 32.48
C ASN A 366 13.46 -21.66 32.35
N GLU A 367 13.99 -21.60 31.13
CA GLU A 367 15.39 -21.86 30.82
C GLU A 367 16.27 -20.58 30.84
N ALA A 368 15.67 -19.40 30.75
CA ALA A 368 16.40 -18.14 30.62
C ALA A 368 16.96 -17.63 31.96
N TYR A 369 18.28 -17.41 31.97
CA TYR A 369 18.98 -16.71 33.04
C TYR A 369 19.24 -15.23 32.71
N ASN A 370 19.05 -14.83 31.45
CA ASN A 370 19.28 -13.46 30.99
C ASN A 370 18.06 -12.58 31.28
N GLU A 371 18.24 -11.58 32.14
CA GLU A 371 17.19 -10.64 32.54
C GLU A 371 16.59 -9.86 31.36
N GLN A 372 17.42 -9.36 30.44
CA GLN A 372 16.94 -8.60 29.28
C GLN A 372 16.03 -9.45 28.38
N LEU A 373 16.39 -10.72 28.18
CA LEU A 373 15.59 -11.68 27.44
C LEU A 373 14.26 -12.00 28.15
N MET A 374 14.29 -12.20 29.47
CA MET A 374 13.08 -12.43 30.26
C MET A 374 12.12 -11.24 30.18
N LEU A 375 12.64 -10.02 30.35
CA LEU A 375 11.87 -8.78 30.27
C LEU A 375 11.25 -8.59 28.88
N ALA A 376 12.03 -8.82 27.82
CA ALA A 376 11.56 -8.75 26.45
C ALA A 376 10.44 -9.77 26.19
N MET A 377 10.61 -11.03 26.63
CA MET A 377 9.62 -12.08 26.46
C MET A 377 8.31 -11.77 27.18
N ILE A 378 8.39 -11.33 28.44
CA ILE A 378 7.22 -10.95 29.23
C ILE A 378 6.48 -9.79 28.54
N LYS A 379 7.20 -8.78 28.06
CA LYS A 379 6.61 -7.62 27.39
C LYS A 379 5.95 -8.02 26.06
N SER A 380 6.59 -8.89 25.27
CA SER A 380 6.06 -9.39 24.00
C SER A 380 4.80 -10.23 24.20
N LEU A 381 4.85 -11.22 25.09
CA LEU A 381 3.69 -12.08 25.39
C LEU A 381 2.51 -11.28 25.95
N THR A 382 2.77 -10.30 26.81
CA THR A 382 1.72 -9.43 27.35
C THR A 382 1.08 -8.58 26.25
N THR A 383 1.88 -8.07 25.32
CA THR A 383 1.39 -7.28 24.19
C THR A 383 0.53 -8.14 23.26
N LEU A 384 1.00 -9.35 22.92
CA LEU A 384 0.24 -10.32 22.13
C LEU A 384 -1.08 -10.70 22.81
N ALA A 385 -1.05 -11.04 24.09
CA ALA A 385 -2.23 -11.39 24.89
C ALA A 385 -3.27 -10.25 24.92
N ALA A 386 -2.79 -8.99 24.98
CA ALA A 386 -3.65 -7.82 24.95
C ALA A 386 -4.24 -7.59 23.54
N SER A 387 -3.46 -7.72 22.47
CA SER A 387 -3.96 -7.54 21.10
C SER A 387 -4.97 -8.61 20.69
N CYS A 388 -4.85 -9.85 21.20
CA CYS A 388 -5.86 -10.88 20.99
C CYS A 388 -7.25 -10.46 21.50
N ARG A 389 -7.34 -9.59 22.53
CA ARG A 389 -8.63 -9.07 23.05
C ARG A 389 -9.28 -8.08 22.08
N PHE A 390 -8.49 -7.19 21.47
CA PHE A 390 -8.99 -6.17 20.55
C PHE A 390 -9.25 -6.71 19.14
N ALA A 391 -8.50 -7.73 18.70
CA ALA A 391 -8.75 -8.39 17.42
C ALA A 391 -10.13 -9.08 17.38
N VAL A 392 -10.66 -9.50 18.54
CA VAL A 392 -12.01 -10.05 18.65
C VAL A 392 -13.08 -8.99 18.39
N SER A 393 -12.92 -7.74 18.85
CA SER A 393 -13.91 -6.68 18.55
C SER A 393 -14.04 -6.36 17.05
N GLU A 394 -12.97 -6.47 16.26
CA GLU A 394 -13.04 -6.36 14.79
C GLU A 394 -13.64 -7.62 14.12
N MET A 395 -13.41 -8.82 14.69
CA MET A 395 -14.03 -10.06 14.20
C MET A 395 -15.54 -10.15 14.54
N VAL A 396 -15.98 -9.52 15.62
CA VAL A 396 -17.41 -9.48 16.05
C VAL A 396 -18.29 -8.75 15.03
N ILE A 397 -17.73 -7.92 14.14
CA ILE A 397 -18.48 -7.26 13.07
C ILE A 397 -18.72 -8.20 11.86
N LEU A 398 -18.04 -9.35 11.77
CA LEU A 398 -18.15 -10.26 10.61
C LEU A 398 -18.75 -11.66 10.87
N SER A 399 -19.09 -12.03 12.12
CA SER A 399 -19.68 -13.35 12.38
C SER A 399 -20.71 -13.35 13.51
N LEU A 400 -21.99 -13.22 13.14
CA LEU A 400 -23.16 -13.34 14.00
C LEU A 400 -23.57 -14.80 14.32
N TYR A 401 -22.63 -15.75 14.31
CA TYR A 401 -22.88 -17.12 14.75
C TYR A 401 -21.73 -17.58 15.66
N SER A 402 -22.09 -18.11 16.84
CA SER A 402 -21.23 -18.65 17.92
C SER A 402 -20.40 -17.66 18.77
N LEU A 403 -21.07 -16.91 19.66
CA LEU A 403 -20.43 -15.99 20.62
C LEU A 403 -19.86 -16.65 21.89
N GLU A 404 -20.27 -17.88 22.25
CA GLU A 404 -19.86 -18.51 23.52
C GLU A 404 -18.47 -19.18 23.49
N GLN A 405 -18.01 -19.68 22.34
CA GLN A 405 -16.72 -20.39 22.26
C GLN A 405 -15.51 -19.43 22.26
N ILE A 406 -15.66 -18.21 21.74
CA ILE A 406 -14.55 -17.26 21.55
C ILE A 406 -14.25 -16.47 22.85
N ALA A 407 -15.28 -16.15 23.65
CA ALA A 407 -15.12 -15.45 24.92
C ALA A 407 -14.39 -16.31 25.99
N ILE A 408 -14.68 -17.62 26.04
CA ILE A 408 -13.98 -18.59 26.89
C ILE A 408 -12.52 -18.76 26.43
N PHE A 409 -12.28 -18.73 25.12
CA PHE A 409 -10.96 -18.98 24.57
C PHE A 409 -9.97 -17.84 24.88
N LEU A 410 -10.42 -16.58 24.79
CA LEU A 410 -9.61 -15.42 25.17
C LEU A 410 -9.31 -15.40 26.68
N SER A 411 -10.25 -15.90 27.49
CA SER A 411 -10.06 -15.93 28.95
C SER A 411 -8.93 -16.88 29.37
N VAL A 412 -8.78 -17.99 28.63
CA VAL A 412 -7.75 -19.01 28.87
C VAL A 412 -6.33 -18.48 28.64
N HIS A 413 -6.05 -17.76 27.54
CA HIS A 413 -4.66 -17.31 27.26
C HIS A 413 -4.13 -16.29 28.25
N GLN A 414 -4.94 -15.30 28.60
CA GLN A 414 -4.53 -14.31 29.60
C GLN A 414 -4.42 -14.94 30.99
N SER A 415 -5.26 -15.92 31.33
CA SER A 415 -5.15 -16.70 32.58
C SER A 415 -3.86 -17.53 32.63
N ILE A 416 -3.49 -18.20 31.53
CA ILE A 416 -2.24 -18.96 31.41
C ILE A 416 -1.02 -18.04 31.57
N LEU A 417 -1.04 -16.86 30.93
CA LEU A 417 0.05 -15.87 31.06
C LEU A 417 0.10 -15.30 32.48
N LEU A 418 -1.05 -14.99 33.09
CA LEU A 418 -1.11 -14.46 34.44
C LEU A 418 -0.56 -15.46 35.47
N THR A 419 -0.90 -16.74 35.32
CA THR A 419 -0.35 -17.83 36.15
C THR A 419 1.17 -17.88 36.03
N LEU A 420 1.70 -17.82 34.80
CA LEU A 420 3.14 -17.80 34.54
C LEU A 420 3.84 -16.57 35.15
N LEU A 421 3.23 -15.39 35.05
CA LEU A 421 3.76 -14.15 35.64
C LEU A 421 3.80 -14.23 37.17
N ILE A 422 2.77 -14.79 37.80
CA ILE A 422 2.71 -14.98 39.25
C ILE A 422 3.79 -15.98 39.70
N GLU A 423 3.97 -17.10 38.99
CA GLU A 423 5.04 -18.05 39.26
C GLU A 423 6.42 -17.39 39.17
N LYS A 424 6.67 -16.62 38.11
CA LYS A 424 7.95 -15.93 37.94
C LYS A 424 8.18 -14.87 39.01
N LEU A 425 7.16 -14.10 39.37
CA LEU A 425 7.23 -13.09 40.43
C LEU A 425 7.55 -13.70 41.80
N LYS A 426 7.03 -14.90 42.11
CA LYS A 426 7.34 -15.62 43.35
C LYS A 426 8.83 -15.98 43.46
N VAL A 427 9.46 -16.31 42.33
CA VAL A 427 10.87 -16.71 42.27
C VAL A 427 11.80 -15.49 42.15
N SER A 428 11.34 -14.39 41.56
CA SER A 428 12.16 -13.21 41.26
C SER A 428 12.09 -12.09 42.30
N LYS A 429 11.72 -12.37 43.56
CA LYS A 429 11.48 -11.34 44.59
C LYS A 429 12.66 -10.40 44.84
N GLU A 430 13.88 -10.89 44.64
CA GLU A 430 15.12 -10.13 44.83
C GLU A 430 15.46 -9.21 43.65
N ASN A 431 14.90 -9.47 42.45
CA ASN A 431 15.11 -8.64 41.26
C ASN A 431 14.00 -7.59 41.15
N ARG A 432 14.30 -6.37 41.58
CA ARG A 432 13.36 -5.23 41.60
C ARG A 432 12.88 -4.86 40.20
N THR A 433 13.75 -4.84 39.20
CA THR A 433 13.42 -4.44 37.82
C THR A 433 12.46 -5.44 37.16
N LEU A 434 12.75 -6.72 37.31
CA LEU A 434 11.90 -7.81 36.84
C LEU A 434 10.54 -7.80 37.55
N SER A 435 10.52 -7.63 38.87
CA SER A 435 9.30 -7.58 39.67
C SER A 435 8.39 -6.40 39.29
N ILE A 436 8.94 -5.19 39.14
CA ILE A 436 8.18 -4.01 38.69
C ILE A 436 7.60 -4.25 37.29
N THR A 437 8.38 -4.87 36.40
CA THR A 437 7.93 -5.14 35.02
C THR A 437 6.80 -6.17 35.02
N ILE A 438 6.91 -7.25 35.79
CA ILE A 438 5.84 -8.24 35.93
C ILE A 438 4.57 -7.59 36.46
N LEU A 439 4.66 -6.79 37.53
CA LEU A 439 3.51 -6.08 38.12
C LEU A 439 2.83 -5.12 37.13
N ARG A 440 3.62 -4.37 36.33
CA ARG A 440 3.07 -3.51 35.28
C ARG A 440 2.34 -4.30 34.19
N ASN A 441 2.88 -5.45 33.79
CA ASN A 441 2.23 -6.33 32.81
C ASN A 441 0.95 -6.98 33.38
N MET A 442 0.97 -7.41 34.65
CA MET A 442 -0.23 -7.87 35.35
C MET A 442 -1.30 -6.78 35.41
N LYS A 443 -0.93 -5.52 35.72
CA LYS A 443 -1.86 -4.38 35.69
C LYS A 443 -2.43 -4.10 34.29
N ARG A 444 -1.61 -4.26 33.25
CA ARG A 444 -2.05 -4.11 31.85
C ARG A 444 -3.10 -5.17 31.49
N LEU A 445 -2.92 -6.41 31.96
CA LEU A 445 -3.87 -7.52 31.80
C LEU A 445 -5.11 -7.39 32.70
N SER A 446 -4.99 -6.77 33.89
CA SER A 446 -6.07 -6.62 34.87
C SER A 446 -7.16 -5.61 34.50
N SER A 447 -6.99 -4.86 33.40
CA SER A 447 -8.09 -4.17 32.72
C SER A 447 -9.19 -5.13 32.21
N SER A 448 -8.96 -6.45 32.35
CA SER A 448 -9.92 -7.55 32.19
C SER A 448 -10.33 -8.16 33.56
N ALA A 449 -10.80 -7.35 34.51
CA ALA A 449 -11.02 -7.76 35.92
C ALA A 449 -11.85 -9.04 36.14
N HIS A 450 -12.74 -9.39 35.20
CA HIS A 450 -13.56 -10.61 35.23
C HIS A 450 -12.77 -11.92 35.05
N MET A 451 -11.47 -11.85 34.78
CA MET A 451 -10.61 -12.99 34.45
C MET A 451 -9.64 -13.39 35.58
N LEU A 452 -9.66 -12.66 36.70
CA LEU A 452 -8.84 -12.95 37.86
C LEU A 452 -9.56 -13.96 38.75
N THR A 453 -8.97 -15.13 38.98
CA THR A 453 -9.43 -16.08 40.01
C THR A 453 -9.02 -15.58 41.40
N GLU A 454 -9.67 -16.09 42.43
CA GLU A 454 -9.37 -15.76 43.83
C GLU A 454 -7.90 -16.02 44.20
N SER A 455 -7.30 -17.07 43.62
CA SER A 455 -5.87 -17.37 43.76
C SER A 455 -4.95 -16.28 43.18
N HIS A 456 -5.34 -15.63 42.07
CA HIS A 456 -4.59 -14.53 41.46
C HIS A 456 -4.70 -13.24 42.28
N ILE A 457 -5.87 -12.99 42.87
CA ILE A 457 -6.13 -11.83 43.74
C ILE A 457 -5.34 -11.96 45.05
N ASN A 458 -5.35 -13.14 45.67
CA ASN A 458 -4.60 -13.41 46.90
C ASN A 458 -3.08 -13.27 46.73
N ALA A 459 -2.53 -13.70 45.59
CA ALA A 459 -1.12 -13.48 45.26
C ALA A 459 -0.80 -11.97 45.16
N SER A 460 -1.68 -11.17 44.55
CA SER A 460 -1.52 -9.71 44.46
C SER A 460 -1.58 -9.00 45.82
N PHE A 461 -2.39 -9.48 46.76
CA PHE A 461 -2.46 -8.93 48.12
C PHE A 461 -1.19 -9.19 48.92
N ILE A 462 -0.61 -10.39 48.81
CA ILE A 462 0.70 -10.73 49.41
C ILE A 462 1.83 -9.86 48.84
N LEU A 463 1.66 -9.27 47.66
CA LEU A 463 2.66 -8.43 46.99
C LEU A 463 2.53 -6.94 47.34
N ASN A 464 1.34 -6.46 47.73
CA ASN A 464 1.18 -5.10 48.23
C ASN A 464 1.90 -4.88 49.57
N SER A 465 2.18 -5.95 50.33
CA SER A 465 3.01 -5.88 51.54
C SER A 465 4.52 -5.83 51.25
N LEU A 466 4.97 -6.25 50.06
CA LEU A 466 6.37 -6.11 49.60
C LEU A 466 6.67 -4.74 48.98
N ARG A 467 5.68 -3.85 48.92
CA ARG A 467 5.80 -2.47 48.43
C ARG A 467 6.19 -1.48 49.54
N ASN A 468 6.13 -1.91 50.81
CA ASN A 468 6.59 -1.15 51.97
C ASN A 468 8.06 -1.43 52.28
#